data_AF-A0A087KJG2-F1
#
_entry.id   AF-A0A087KJG2-F1
#
_cell.length_a   1.000
_cell.length_b   1.000
_cell.length_c   1.000
_cell.angle_alpha   90.00
_cell.angle_beta   90.00
_cell.angle_gamma   90.00
#
_symmetry.space_group_name_H-M   'P 1'
#
loop_
_entity.id
_entity.type
_entity.pdbx_description
1 polymer ?
#
loop_
_entity_poly.entity_id
_entity_poly.type
_entity_poly.pdbx_seq_one_letter_code
_entity_poly.pdbx_strand_id
1 'polypeptide(L)'
;MDDLTLRYFDAEMRYLREAGEEFARAHPDRAAGLNLDKAGARDPYVERLFEGFAFLMGRLREKLDDDLPELTEGLVSLLWPHYLRTIPSLSIVEFTPEWQGMKERMVVNKGFEVL
;
A
#
# COMPACT_ATOMS: atom_id res chain seq x y z
N MET A 1 9.69 -12.91 12.24
CA MET A 1 9.23 -12.17 11.05
C MET A 1 8.13 -13.03 10.47
N ASP A 2 6.87 -12.64 10.64
CA ASP A 2 5.75 -13.41 10.11
C ASP A 2 5.82 -13.41 8.58
N ASP A 3 5.72 -14.58 7.95
CA ASP A 3 5.63 -14.69 6.50
C ASP A 3 4.23 -14.23 6.05
N LEU A 4 4.14 -12.97 5.61
CA LEU A 4 2.91 -12.36 5.13
C LEU A 4 2.30 -13.13 3.96
N THR A 5 3.13 -13.56 3.01
CA THR A 5 2.69 -14.31 1.85
C THR A 5 2.06 -15.65 2.26
N LEU A 6 2.64 -16.34 3.26
CA LEU A 6 2.06 -17.58 3.80
C LEU A 6 0.68 -17.36 4.42
N ARG A 7 0.47 -16.24 5.14
CA ARG A 7 -0.85 -15.90 5.71
C ARG A 7 -1.91 -15.68 4.64
N TYR A 8 -1.57 -14.98 3.57
CA TYR A 8 -2.49 -14.79 2.44
C TYR A 8 -2.78 -16.11 1.73
N PHE A 9 -1.76 -16.94 1.51
CA PHE A 9 -1.95 -18.28 0.94
C PHE A 9 -2.91 -19.14 1.78
N ASP A 10 -2.70 -19.22 3.10
CA ASP A 10 -3.55 -20.00 4.00
C ASP A 10 -4.99 -19.45 4.03
N ALA A 11 -5.15 -18.13 3.98
CA ALA A 11 -6.45 -17.48 3.91
C ALA A 11 -7.19 -17.81 2.61
N GLU A 12 -6.52 -17.75 1.46
CA GLU A 12 -7.09 -18.09 0.16
C GLU A 12 -7.40 -19.59 0.05
N MET A 13 -6.55 -20.46 0.60
CA MET A 13 -6.82 -21.91 0.68
C MET A 13 -8.06 -22.22 1.53
N ARG A 14 -8.24 -21.53 2.66
CA ARG A 14 -9.45 -21.66 3.47
C ARG A 14 -10.68 -21.19 2.71
N TYR A 15 -10.61 -20.00 2.11
CA TYR A 15 -11.72 -19.45 1.31
C TYR A 15 -12.12 -20.39 0.18
N LEU A 16 -11.15 -20.92 -0.57
CA LEU A 16 -11.41 -21.84 -1.68
C LEU A 16 -12.11 -23.13 -1.23
N ARG A 17 -11.78 -23.64 -0.04
CA ARG A 17 -12.44 -24.81 0.54
C ARG A 17 -13.88 -24.50 0.93
N GLU A 18 -14.11 -23.41 1.64
CA GLU A 18 -15.44 -22.98 2.08
C GLU A 18 -16.35 -22.68 0.87
N ALA A 19 -15.85 -21.91 -0.10
CA ALA A 19 -16.56 -21.60 -1.34
C ALA A 19 -16.82 -22.86 -2.20
N GLY A 20 -15.87 -23.80 -2.21
CA GLY A 20 -16.04 -25.09 -2.89
C GLY A 20 -17.17 -25.93 -2.28
N GLU A 21 -17.30 -25.95 -0.95
CA GLU A 21 -18.38 -26.64 -0.24
C GLU A 21 -19.75 -25.96 -0.45
N GLU A 22 -19.78 -24.63 -0.48
CA GLU A 22 -21.00 -23.89 -0.81
C GLU A 22 -21.44 -24.14 -2.25
N PHE A 23 -20.50 -24.09 -3.21
CA PHE A 23 -20.76 -24.40 -4.61
C PHE A 23 -21.24 -25.84 -4.79
N ALA A 24 -20.65 -26.80 -4.06
CA ALA A 24 -21.06 -28.19 -4.10
C ALA A 24 -22.49 -28.41 -3.59
N ARG A 25 -22.88 -27.70 -2.52
CA ARG A 25 -24.25 -27.72 -2.01
C ARG A 25 -25.24 -27.07 -2.97
N ALA A 26 -24.86 -25.97 -3.61
CA ALA A 26 -25.73 -25.25 -4.53
C ALA A 26 -25.93 -25.98 -5.87
N HIS A 27 -24.86 -26.59 -6.40
CA HIS A 27 -24.82 -27.14 -7.77
C HIS A 27 -24.23 -28.56 -7.80
N PRO A 28 -24.96 -29.56 -7.26
CA PRO A 28 -24.46 -30.92 -7.09
C PRO A 28 -24.03 -31.58 -8.41
N ASP A 29 -24.77 -31.37 -9.51
CA ASP A 29 -24.45 -31.97 -10.82
C ASP A 29 -23.10 -31.49 -11.37
N ARG A 30 -22.76 -30.21 -11.16
CA ARG A 30 -21.48 -29.63 -11.60
C ARG A 30 -20.34 -29.96 -10.64
N ALA A 31 -20.65 -30.02 -9.35
CA ALA A 31 -19.69 -30.35 -8.32
C ALA A 31 -19.20 -31.80 -8.38
N ALA A 32 -20.08 -32.73 -8.78
CA ALA A 32 -19.72 -34.12 -9.06
C ALA A 32 -18.69 -34.24 -10.21
N GLY A 33 -18.76 -33.35 -11.21
CA GLY A 33 -17.77 -33.28 -12.29
C GLY A 33 -16.40 -32.72 -11.84
N LEU A 34 -16.35 -32.04 -10.70
CA LEU A 34 -15.16 -31.44 -10.11
C LEU A 34 -14.67 -32.18 -8.85
N ASN A 35 -15.31 -33.29 -8.48
CA ASN A 35 -15.07 -34.04 -7.24
C ASN A 35 -15.05 -33.15 -5.97
N LEU A 36 -15.88 -32.11 -5.95
CA LEU A 36 -16.00 -31.19 -4.80
C LEU A 36 -16.97 -31.72 -3.72
N ASP A 37 -17.70 -32.79 -4.02
CA ASP A 37 -18.73 -33.42 -3.19
C ASP A 37 -18.19 -34.45 -2.18
N LYS A 38 -16.96 -34.94 -2.37
CA LYS A 38 -16.36 -36.01 -1.53
C LYS A 38 -15.06 -35.57 -0.89
N ALA A 39 -15.08 -35.43 0.44
CA ALA A 39 -13.94 -35.01 1.28
C ALA A 39 -12.69 -35.92 1.25
N GLY A 40 -12.69 -37.02 0.49
CA GLY A 40 -11.59 -37.99 0.43
C GLY A 40 -11.16 -38.42 -0.97
N ALA A 41 -11.71 -37.83 -2.05
CA ALA A 41 -11.38 -38.20 -3.43
C ALA A 41 -10.94 -37.00 -4.26
N ARG A 42 -10.15 -36.09 -3.65
CA ARG A 42 -9.50 -35.02 -4.39
C ARG A 42 -8.31 -35.62 -5.13
N ASP A 43 -8.34 -35.51 -6.44
CA ASP A 43 -7.20 -35.84 -7.28
C ASP A 43 -6.00 -34.97 -6.85
N PRO A 44 -4.83 -35.55 -6.51
CA PRO A 44 -3.65 -34.81 -6.09
C PRO A 44 -3.20 -33.73 -7.09
N TYR A 45 -3.47 -33.91 -8.39
CA TYR A 45 -3.15 -32.91 -9.41
C TYR A 45 -4.10 -31.72 -9.38
N VAL A 46 -5.38 -31.95 -9.09
CA VAL A 46 -6.38 -30.89 -8.94
C VAL A 46 -6.13 -30.10 -7.64
N GLU A 47 -5.75 -30.78 -6.57
CA GLU A 47 -5.40 -30.12 -5.32
C GLU A 47 -4.15 -29.24 -5.47
N ARG A 48 -3.12 -29.71 -6.18
CA ARG A 48 -1.94 -28.89 -6.52
C ARG A 48 -2.27 -27.70 -7.42
N LEU A 49 -3.24 -27.83 -8.32
CA LEU A 49 -3.71 -26.71 -9.14
C LEU A 49 -4.39 -25.65 -8.26
N PHE A 50 -5.20 -26.08 -7.30
CA PHE A 50 -5.86 -25.19 -6.34
C PHE A 50 -4.86 -24.50 -5.41
N GLU A 51 -3.84 -25.21 -4.95
CA GLU A 51 -2.72 -24.61 -4.21
C GLU A 51 -1.99 -23.55 -5.06
N GLY A 52 -1.68 -23.86 -6.32
CA GLY A 52 -1.07 -22.89 -7.24
C GLY A 52 -1.94 -21.65 -7.48
N PHE A 53 -3.25 -21.84 -7.61
CA PHE A 53 -4.22 -20.74 -7.75
C PHE A 53 -4.30 -19.88 -6.48
N ALA A 54 -4.40 -20.51 -5.30
CA ALA A 54 -4.43 -19.81 -4.02
C ALA A 54 -3.14 -19.01 -3.79
N PHE A 55 -1.99 -19.53 -4.20
CA PHE A 55 -0.72 -18.81 -4.14
C PHE A 55 -0.73 -17.54 -5.02
N LEU A 56 -1.19 -17.65 -6.27
CA LEU A 56 -1.28 -16.51 -7.18
C LEU A 56 -2.26 -15.44 -6.68
N MET A 57 -3.43 -15.87 -6.18
CA MET A 57 -4.44 -14.95 -5.65
C MET A 57 -3.99 -14.30 -4.34
N GLY A 58 -3.31 -15.06 -3.46
CA GLY A 58 -2.73 -14.54 -2.23
C GLY A 58 -1.70 -13.44 -2.50
N ARG A 59 -0.82 -13.65 -3.49
CA ARG A 59 0.15 -12.64 -3.96
C ARG A 59 -0.51 -11.40 -4.57
N LEU A 60 -1.60 -11.59 -5.32
CA LEU A 60 -2.35 -10.48 -5.90
C LEU A 60 -3.00 -9.63 -4.80
N ARG A 61 -3.59 -10.29 -3.79
CA ARG A 61 -4.25 -9.63 -2.67
C ARG A 61 -3.26 -8.91 -1.75
N GLU A 62 -2.13 -9.57 -1.45
CA GLU A 62 -0.99 -8.95 -0.76
C GLU A 62 -0.61 -7.63 -1.45
N LYS A 63 -0.43 -7.66 -2.77
CA LYS A 63 -0.09 -6.46 -3.55
C LYS A 63 -1.19 -5.38 -3.54
N LEU A 64 -2.45 -5.78 -3.65
CA LEU A 64 -3.58 -4.84 -3.60
C LEU A 64 -3.68 -4.12 -2.26
N ASP A 65 -3.47 -4.84 -1.17
CA ASP A 65 -3.51 -4.29 0.17
C ASP A 65 -2.30 -3.34 0.42
N ASP A 66 -1.15 -3.60 -0.21
CA ASP A 66 0.03 -2.72 -0.21
C ASP A 66 -0.11 -1.46 -1.09
N ASP A 67 -0.86 -1.51 -2.21
CA ASP A 67 -1.01 -0.39 -3.17
C ASP A 67 -2.03 0.70 -2.70
N LEU A 68 -2.99 0.36 -1.83
CA LEU A 68 -4.01 1.30 -1.32
C LEU A 68 -3.46 2.45 -0.42
N PRO A 69 -2.46 2.23 0.45
CA PRO A 69 -1.76 3.28 1.19
C PRO A 69 -1.15 4.36 0.28
N GLU A 70 -0.50 3.99 -0.82
CA GLU A 70 0.20 4.94 -1.70
C GLU A 70 -0.79 5.92 -2.37
N LEU A 71 -1.96 5.43 -2.75
CA LEU A 71 -2.98 6.24 -3.43
C LEU A 71 -3.66 7.23 -2.48
N THR A 72 -3.90 6.80 -1.24
CA THR A 72 -4.50 7.64 -0.21
C THR A 72 -3.52 8.67 0.34
N GLU A 73 -2.23 8.33 0.53
CA GLU A 73 -1.18 9.30 0.86
C GLU A 73 -1.05 10.39 -0.20
N GLY A 74 -1.05 10.03 -1.49
CA GLY A 74 -0.99 11.00 -2.59
C GLY A 74 -2.18 11.97 -2.58
N LEU A 75 -3.40 11.48 -2.34
CA LEU A 75 -4.60 12.33 -2.22
C LEU A 75 -4.58 13.23 -0.97
N VAL A 76 -4.14 12.71 0.17
CA VAL A 76 -3.96 13.50 1.40
C VAL A 76 -2.90 14.59 1.20
N SER A 77 -1.83 14.30 0.46
CA SER A 77 -0.80 15.30 0.12
C SER A 77 -1.33 16.47 -0.71
N LEU A 78 -2.37 16.25 -1.52
CA LEU A 78 -3.03 17.30 -2.30
C LEU A 78 -3.99 18.13 -1.46
N LEU A 79 -4.66 17.52 -0.49
CA LEU A 79 -5.59 18.20 0.41
C LEU A 79 -4.86 19.04 1.48
N TRP A 80 -3.70 18.57 1.97
CA TRP A 80 -2.91 19.24 3.02
C TRP A 80 -1.41 19.27 2.69
N PRO A 81 -0.98 20.03 1.66
CA PRO A 81 0.40 20.02 1.15
C PRO A 81 1.45 20.60 2.12
N HIS A 82 1.00 21.27 3.19
CA HIS A 82 1.89 21.94 4.15
C HIS A 82 2.32 21.07 5.33
N TYR A 83 1.68 19.90 5.54
CA TYR A 83 1.99 19.03 6.68
C TYR A 83 3.13 18.04 6.41
N LEU A 84 3.41 17.75 5.13
CA LEU A 84 4.46 16.82 4.69
C LEU A 84 5.77 17.53 4.31
N ARG A 85 5.85 18.86 4.44
CA ARG A 85 7.07 19.61 4.15
C ARG A 85 7.92 19.79 5.40
N THR A 86 9.20 19.49 5.29
CA THR A 86 10.19 19.83 6.32
C THR A 86 10.33 21.35 6.47
N ILE A 87 10.39 21.81 7.72
CA ILE A 87 10.64 23.22 8.04
C ILE A 87 12.16 23.45 7.99
N PRO A 88 12.66 24.41 7.19
CA PRO A 88 14.09 24.72 7.15
C PRO A 88 14.55 25.36 8.46
N SER A 89 15.86 25.35 8.71
CA SER A 89 16.44 26.14 9.80
C SER A 89 16.24 27.64 9.56
N LEU A 90 15.91 28.38 10.63
CA LEU A 90 15.75 29.84 10.60
C LEU A 90 16.46 30.49 11.78
N SER A 91 17.00 31.68 11.55
CA SER A 91 17.62 32.53 12.58
C SER A 91 17.29 34.00 12.30
N ILE A 92 17.45 34.85 13.31
CA ILE A 92 17.31 36.31 13.19
C ILE A 92 18.69 36.89 12.91
N VAL A 93 18.81 37.72 11.88
CA VAL A 93 20.05 38.40 11.48
C VAL A 93 19.85 39.90 11.61
N GLU A 94 20.80 40.58 12.26
CA GLU A 94 20.83 42.03 12.41
C GLU A 94 21.78 42.65 11.38
N PHE A 95 21.31 43.70 10.70
CA PHE A 95 22.11 44.46 9.75
C PHE A 95 22.40 45.84 10.32
N THR A 96 23.66 46.11 10.63
CA THR A 96 24.11 47.41 11.14
C THR A 96 24.89 48.14 10.05
N PRO A 97 24.37 49.23 9.47
CA PRO A 97 25.07 49.94 8.41
C PRO A 97 26.17 50.86 8.96
N GLU A 98 27.22 51.08 8.17
CA GLU A 98 28.21 52.12 8.44
C GLU A 98 27.66 53.51 8.05
N TRP A 99 27.09 54.20 9.03
CA TRP A 99 26.43 55.50 8.85
C TRP A 99 27.32 56.60 8.26
N GLN A 100 28.65 56.51 8.45
CA GLN A 100 29.59 57.53 7.96
C GLN A 100 29.76 57.52 6.44
N GLY A 101 29.51 56.37 5.79
CA GLY A 101 29.61 56.22 4.33
C GLY A 101 28.27 56.31 3.59
N MET A 102 27.14 56.30 4.30
CA MET A 102 25.81 56.30 3.69
C MET A 102 25.34 57.70 3.29
N LYS A 103 25.16 57.92 1.99
CA LYS A 103 24.58 59.16 1.44
C LYS A 103 23.07 59.07 1.22
N GLU A 104 22.54 57.85 1.09
CA GLU A 104 21.14 57.59 0.78
C GLU A 104 20.63 56.38 1.57
N ARG A 105 19.31 56.30 1.74
CA ARG A 105 18.64 55.15 2.35
C ARG A 105 18.83 53.90 1.51
N MET A 106 19.22 52.80 2.13
CA MET A 106 19.29 51.49 1.47
C MET A 106 18.20 50.57 2.03
N VAL A 107 17.31 50.09 1.16
CA VAL A 107 16.26 49.13 1.51
C VAL A 107 16.70 47.75 1.03
N VAL A 108 16.78 46.79 1.96
CA VAL A 108 17.05 45.38 1.63
C VAL A 108 15.74 44.71 1.23
N ASN A 109 15.70 44.19 0.01
CA ASN A 109 14.49 43.55 -0.52
C ASN A 109 14.33 42.12 0.01
N LYS A 110 13.08 41.64 0.03
CA LYS A 110 12.77 40.24 0.31
C LYS A 110 13.52 39.34 -0.69
N GLY A 111 14.13 38.26 -0.19
CA GLY A 111 14.95 37.35 -0.98
C GLY A 111 16.43 37.74 -1.06
N PHE A 112 16.86 38.74 -0.27
CA PHE A 112 18.28 38.99 -0.04
C PHE A 112 18.95 37.76 0.58
N GLU A 113 20.01 37.28 -0.05
CA GLU A 113 20.74 36.10 0.40
C GLU A 113 21.63 36.44 1.59
N VAL A 114 21.53 35.62 2.63
CA VAL A 114 22.44 35.65 3.78
C VAL A 114 23.30 34.40 3.67
N LEU A 115 24.58 34.58 3.33
CA LEU A 115 25.59 33.52 3.23
C LEU A 115 26.22 33.19 4.58
#